data_AF-A0A941N7Y1-F1
#
_entry.id   AF-A0A941N7Y1-F1
#
_cell.length_a   1.000
_cell.length_b   1.000
_cell.length_c   1.000
_cell.angle_alpha   90.00
_cell.angle_beta   90.00
_cell.angle_gamma   90.00
#
_symmetry.space_group_name_H-M   'P 1'
#
loop_
_entity.id
_entity.type
_entity.pdbx_description
1 polymer ?
#
loop_
_entity_poly.entity_id
_entity_poly.type
_entity_poly.pdbx_seq_one_letter_code
_entity_poly.pdbx_strand_id
1 'polypeptide(L)'
;MKPMFLPGVENHSEPSPYLNAIKMMRNAGQEYPQIWHMFAFLPKATQHLAQFTQEILREPGPLTPGFRELIAAYTSARNHCPF
;
A
#
# COMPACT_ATOMS: atom_id res chain seq x y z
N MET A 1 10.15 -2.39 -13.20
CA MET A 1 9.02 -1.46 -12.93
C MET A 1 9.25 -0.11 -13.60
N LYS A 2 8.18 0.53 -14.07
CA LYS A 2 8.21 1.92 -14.56
C LYS A 2 8.36 2.90 -13.37
N PRO A 3 9.06 4.03 -13.53
CA PRO A 3 9.14 5.06 -12.49
C PRO A 3 7.77 5.60 -12.08
N MET A 4 7.63 6.05 -10.84
CA MET A 4 6.38 6.60 -10.34
C MET A 4 6.12 7.99 -10.93
N PHE A 5 4.84 8.35 -11.11
CA PHE A 5 4.46 9.68 -11.59
C PHE A 5 4.86 10.81 -10.62
N LEU A 6 4.99 10.52 -9.31
CA LEU A 6 5.43 11.49 -8.29
C LEU A 6 6.89 11.20 -7.88
N PRO A 7 7.89 11.68 -8.63
CA PRO A 7 9.30 11.39 -8.35
C PRO A 7 9.75 11.92 -6.98
N GLY A 8 9.11 12.98 -6.48
CA GLY A 8 9.39 13.51 -5.14
C GLY A 8 9.01 12.53 -4.02
N VAL A 9 7.98 11.71 -4.21
CA VAL A 9 7.59 10.68 -3.25
C VAL A 9 8.44 9.43 -3.43
N GLU A 10 8.74 9.04 -4.68
CA GLU A 10 9.56 7.86 -4.97
C GLU A 10 10.97 7.98 -4.37
N ASN A 11 11.55 9.19 -4.43
CA ASN A 11 12.94 9.45 -4.05
C ASN A 11 13.13 9.97 -2.62
N HIS A 12 12.08 10.43 -1.94
CA HIS A 12 12.17 10.86 -0.54
C HIS A 12 11.38 9.90 0.35
N SER A 13 12.07 9.24 1.27
CA SER A 13 11.46 8.28 2.17
C SER A 13 12.00 8.47 3.57
N GLU A 14 11.09 8.44 4.54
CA GLU A 14 11.40 8.46 5.95
C GLU A 14 11.70 7.02 6.45
N PRO A 15 12.47 6.88 7.54
CA PRO A 15 12.69 5.60 8.19
C PRO A 15 11.36 4.93 8.55
N SER A 16 11.09 3.76 7.96
CA SER A 16 9.83 3.03 8.14
C SER A 16 9.97 1.56 7.72
N PRO A 17 9.06 0.66 8.15
CA PRO A 17 9.04 -0.72 7.67
C PRO A 17 8.90 -0.83 6.14
N TYR A 18 8.18 0.12 5.53
CA TYR A 18 7.99 0.16 4.08
C TYR A 18 9.27 0.52 3.32
N LEU A 19 10.08 1.44 3.84
CA LEU A 19 11.41 1.71 3.25
C LEU A 19 12.29 0.45 3.27
N ASN A 20 12.26 -0.31 4.37
CA ASN A 20 13.01 -1.56 4.47
C ASN A 20 12.50 -2.61 3.49
N ALA A 21 11.18 -2.78 3.37
CA ALA A 21 10.55 -3.69 2.43
C ALA A 21 10.87 -3.34 0.96
N ILE A 22 10.80 -2.05 0.60
CA ILE A 22 11.19 -1.55 -0.74
C ILE A 22 12.65 -1.91 -1.04
N LYS A 23 13.58 -1.63 -0.12
CA LYS A 23 15.01 -1.95 -0.29
C LYS A 23 15.21 -3.44 -0.47
N MET A 24 14.56 -4.27 0.34
CA MET A 24 14.65 -5.72 0.25
C MET A 24 14.18 -6.24 -1.12
N MET A 25 12.97 -5.84 -1.56
CA MET A 25 12.42 -6.30 -2.85
C MET A 25 13.25 -5.80 -4.02
N ARG A 26 13.72 -4.54 -3.98
CA ARG A 26 14.60 -3.97 -5.00
C ARG A 26 15.92 -4.71 -5.10
N ASN A 27 16.55 -5.02 -3.97
CA ASN A 27 17.81 -5.79 -3.95
C ASN A 27 17.63 -7.23 -4.46
N ALA A 28 16.44 -7.80 -4.27
CA ALA A 28 16.08 -9.10 -4.81
C ALA A 28 15.65 -9.07 -6.29
N GLY A 29 15.61 -7.88 -6.93
CA GLY A 29 15.14 -7.73 -8.31
C GLY A 29 13.65 -8.03 -8.50
N GLN A 30 12.86 -7.97 -7.44
CA GLN A 30 11.44 -8.31 -7.44
C GLN A 30 10.57 -7.05 -7.52
N GLU A 31 9.40 -7.18 -8.14
CA GLU A 31 8.39 -6.12 -8.15
C GLU A 31 7.69 -6.01 -6.78
N TYR A 32 7.20 -4.82 -6.47
CA TYR A 32 6.49 -4.54 -5.23
C TYR A 32 5.38 -3.49 -5.44
N PRO A 33 4.38 -3.44 -4.55
CA PRO A 33 3.31 -2.45 -4.65
C PRO A 33 3.86 -1.02 -4.59
N GLN A 34 3.60 -0.23 -5.64
CA GLN A 34 4.10 1.15 -5.73
C GLN A 34 3.58 2.05 -4.60
N ILE A 35 2.43 1.71 -4.00
CA ILE A 35 1.86 2.44 -2.87
C ILE A 35 2.82 2.46 -1.66
N TRP A 36 3.75 1.50 -1.55
CA TRP A 36 4.74 1.51 -0.47
C TRP A 36 5.60 2.78 -0.45
N HIS A 37 5.83 3.42 -1.60
CA HIS A 37 6.51 4.71 -1.66
C HIS A 37 5.72 5.80 -0.92
N MET A 38 4.40 5.85 -1.08
CA MET A 38 3.54 6.77 -0.33
C MET A 38 3.61 6.50 1.18
N PHE A 39 3.65 5.22 1.56
CA PHE A 39 3.72 4.82 2.97
C PHE A 39 5.07 5.19 3.60
N ALA A 40 6.16 5.06 2.84
CA ALA A 40 7.49 5.47 3.28
C ALA A 40 7.69 6.99 3.27
N PHE A 41 6.98 7.74 2.43
CA PHE A 41 7.08 9.20 2.35
C PHE A 41 6.42 9.92 3.54
N LEU A 42 5.27 9.45 4.03
CA LEU A 42 4.54 10.09 5.14
C LEU A 42 4.08 9.07 6.20
N PRO A 43 5.02 8.40 6.92
CA PRO A 43 4.70 7.30 7.83
C PRO A 43 3.74 7.69 8.95
N LYS A 44 3.82 8.93 9.44
CA LYS A 44 2.92 9.47 10.47
C LYS A 44 1.44 9.32 10.11
N ALA A 45 1.09 9.47 8.83
CA ALA A 45 -0.28 9.31 8.36
C ALA A 45 -0.56 7.86 7.96
N THR A 46 0.37 7.22 7.24
CA THR A 46 0.13 5.96 6.55
C THR A 46 0.23 4.73 7.45
N GLN A 47 0.91 4.81 8.60
CA GLN A 47 0.93 3.70 9.57
C GLN A 47 -0.48 3.37 10.11
N HIS A 48 -1.30 4.40 10.34
CA HIS A 48 -2.66 4.21 10.85
C HIS A 48 -3.56 3.63 9.75
N LEU A 49 -3.37 4.07 8.52
CA LEU A 49 -4.04 3.49 7.36
C LEU A 49 -3.65 2.01 7.15
N ALA A 50 -2.37 1.67 7.29
CA ALA A 50 -1.88 0.30 7.20
C ALA A 50 -2.58 -0.61 8.21
N GLN A 51 -2.58 -0.18 9.48
CA GLN A 51 -3.17 -0.94 10.57
C GLN A 51 -4.68 -1.10 10.36
N PHE A 52 -5.39 -0.01 10.04
CA PHE A 52 -6.81 -0.07 9.75
C PHE A 52 -7.12 -1.04 8.58
N THR A 53 -6.32 -1.01 7.52
CA THR A 53 -6.50 -1.91 6.36
C THR A 53 -6.26 -3.38 6.75
N GLN A 54 -5.28 -3.67 7.60
CA GLN A 54 -5.04 -5.02 8.13
C GLN A 54 -6.26 -5.51 8.92
N GLU A 55 -6.69 -4.73 9.91
CA GLU A 55 -7.83 -5.07 10.78
C GLU A 55 -9.12 -5.28 9.97
N ILE A 56 -9.41 -4.36 9.05
CA ILE A 56 -10.65 -4.41 8.28
C ILE A 56 -10.64 -5.51 7.22
N LEU A 57 -9.53 -5.79 6.54
CA LEU A 57 -9.53 -6.74 5.42
C LEU A 57 -9.17 -8.17 5.81
N ARG A 58 -8.35 -8.37 6.85
CA ARG A 58 -7.68 -9.68 7.08
C ARG A 58 -8.03 -10.32 8.42
N GLU A 59 -8.33 -9.54 9.45
CA GLU A 59 -8.61 -10.09 10.79
C GLU A 59 -10.02 -10.71 10.88
N PRO A 60 -10.26 -11.62 11.85
CA PRO A 60 -11.55 -12.30 12.02
C PRO A 60 -12.74 -11.32 12.10
N GLY A 61 -13.84 -11.67 11.45
CA GLY A 61 -15.04 -10.84 11.44
C GLY A 61 -16.18 -11.47 10.64
N PRO A 62 -17.36 -10.82 10.60
CA PRO A 62 -18.58 -11.41 10.05
C PRO A 62 -18.55 -11.55 8.51
N LEU A 63 -17.69 -10.79 7.83
CA LEU A 63 -17.49 -10.89 6.39
C LEU A 63 -16.24 -11.72 6.09
N THR A 64 -16.33 -12.60 5.09
CA THR A 64 -15.17 -13.35 4.58
C THR A 64 -14.17 -12.39 3.93
N PRO A 65 -12.87 -12.74 3.87
CA PRO A 65 -11.86 -11.92 3.19
C PRO A 65 -12.24 -11.58 1.75
N GLY A 66 -12.73 -12.56 0.99
CA GLY A 66 -13.16 -12.34 -0.40
C GLY A 66 -14.32 -11.35 -0.54
N PHE A 67 -15.26 -11.32 0.40
CA PHE A 67 -16.38 -10.36 0.36
C PHE A 67 -15.91 -8.93 0.67
N ARG A 68 -14.93 -8.79 1.57
CA ARG A 68 -14.30 -7.49 1.88
C ARG A 68 -13.54 -6.94 0.67
N GLU A 69 -12.80 -7.80 -0.04
CA GLU A 69 -12.13 -7.44 -1.30
C GLU A 69 -13.13 -7.08 -2.41
N LEU A 70 -14.28 -7.76 -2.49
CA LEU A 70 -15.33 -7.40 -3.45
C LEU A 70 -15.87 -5.98 -3.21
N ILE A 71 -16.10 -5.60 -1.95
CA ILE A 71 -16.50 -4.24 -1.59
C ILE A 71 -15.40 -3.24 -1.97
N ALA A 72 -14.13 -3.53 -1.64
CA ALA A 72 -12.99 -2.68 -1.97
C ALA A 72 -12.82 -2.47 -3.49
N ALA A 73 -12.90 -3.53 -4.28
CA ALA A 73 -12.81 -3.48 -5.73
C ALA A 73 -13.98 -2.70 -6.35
N TYR A 74 -15.22 -2.99 -5.92
CA TYR A 74 -16.42 -2.32 -6.43
C TYR A 74 -16.40 -0.82 -6.15
N THR A 75 -16.05 -0.42 -4.93
CA THR A 75 -15.96 0.99 -4.54
C THR A 75 -14.79 1.72 -5.20
N SER A 76 -13.64 1.07 -5.35
CA SER A 76 -12.49 1.62 -6.09
C SER A 76 -12.82 1.86 -7.55
N ALA A 77 -13.52 0.93 -8.21
CA ALA A 77 -13.98 1.09 -9.58
C ALA A 77 -14.90 2.31 -9.74
N ARG A 78 -15.87 2.48 -8.82
CA ARG A 78 -16.76 3.66 -8.81
C ARG A 78 -16.03 4.98 -8.57
N ASN A 79 -14.93 4.94 -7.82
CA ASN A 79 -14.08 6.09 -7.56
C ASN A 79 -13.01 6.34 -8.63
N HIS A 80 -13.00 5.56 -9.72
CA HIS A 80 -11.98 5.64 -10.76
C HIS A 80 -10.56 5.58 -10.17
N CYS A 81 -10.34 4.68 -9.21
CA CYS A 81 -9.02 4.43 -8.63
C CYS A 81 -8.37 3.26 -9.40
N PRO A 82 -7.48 3.53 -10.37
CA PRO A 82 -6.88 2.50 -11.22
C PRO A 82 -5.67 1.80 -10.57
N PHE A 83 -5.37 2.16 -9.32
CA PHE A 83 -4.19 1.71 -8.59
C PHE A 83 -4.26 0.21 -8.26
#